data_AF-A0A2E1DH24-F1
#
_entry.id   AF-A0A2E1DH24-F1
#
_cell.length_a   1.000
_cell.length_b   1.000
_cell.length_c   1.000
_cell.angle_alpha   90.00
_cell.angle_beta   90.00
_cell.angle_gamma   90.00
#
_symmetry.space_group_name_H-M   'P 1'
#
loop_
_entity.id
_entity.type
_entity.pdbx_description
1 polymer ?
#
loop_
_entity_poly.entity_id
_entity_poly.type
_entity_poly.pdbx_seq_one_letter_code
_entity_poly.pdbx_strand_id
1 'polypeptide(L)' 'MKILIYIISLAAISIIIFNVAQIDLENFFSKDNFNYAIMILAGLSCLIVMRIMMVNEKINKAKKSK' A
#
# COMPACT_ATOMS: atom_id res chain seq x y z
N MET A 1 4.55 -16.66 2.91
CA MET A 1 4.62 -15.18 2.83
C MET A 1 3.97 -14.62 1.58
N LYS A 2 4.24 -15.15 0.38
CA LYS A 2 3.66 -14.67 -0.89
C LYS A 2 2.12 -14.50 -0.88
N ILE A 3 1.37 -15.45 -0.33
CA ILE A 3 -0.11 -15.38 -0.29
C ILE A 3 -0.60 -14.19 0.54
N LEU A 4 -0.01 -13.99 1.73
CA LEU A 4 -0.34 -12.87 2.61
C LEU A 4 0.00 -11.54 1.95
N ILE A 5 1.15 -11.46 1.28
CA ILE A 5 1.58 -10.27 0.56
C ILE A 5 0.60 -9.93 -0.56
N TYR A 6 0.09 -10.93 -1.29
CA TYR A 6 -0.92 -10.72 -2.32
C TYR A 6 -2.24 -10.20 -1.74
N ILE A 7 -2.72 -10.81 -0.65
CA ILE A 7 -3.97 -10.40 0.01
C ILE A 7 -3.85 -8.97 0.55
N ILE A 8 -2.75 -8.64 1.23
CA ILE A 8 -2.54 -7.30 1.79
C ILE A 8 -2.35 -6.27 0.67
N SER A 9 -1.64 -6.62 -0.40
CA SER A 9 -1.50 -5.72 -1.55
C SER A 9 -2.85 -5.44 -2.22
N LEU A 10 -3.71 -6.46 -2.35
CA LEU A 10 -5.05 -6.29 -2.89
C LEU A 10 -5.89 -5.36 -2.00
N ALA A 11 -5.86 -5.56 -0.68
CA ALA A 11 -6.54 -4.69 0.26
C ALA A 11 -6.03 -3.23 0.19
N ALA A 12 -4.71 -3.03 0.12
CA ALA A 12 -4.11 -1.71 -0.01
C ALA A 12 -4.54 -0.99 -1.29
N ILE A 13 -4.62 -1.71 -2.42
CA ILE A 13 -5.13 -1.17 -3.69
C ILE A 13 -6.59 -0.76 -3.54
N SER A 14 -7.44 -1.60 -2.95
CA SER A 14 -8.86 -1.26 -2.72
C SER A 14 -9.03 -0.02 -1.84
N ILE A 15 -8.22 0.12 -0.79
CA ILE A 15 -8.24 1.30 0.09
C ILE A 15 -7.84 2.55 -0.68
N ILE A 16 -6.79 2.50 -1.50
CA ILE A 16 -6.36 3.64 -2.32
C ILE A 16 -7.48 4.05 -3.27
N ILE A 17 -8.04 3.10 -4.03
CA ILE A 17 -9.09 3.40 -5.02
C ILE A 17 -10.31 4.01 -4.33
N PHE A 18 -10.74 3.45 -3.21
CA PHE A 18 -11.88 3.95 -2.45
C PHE A 18 -11.67 5.38 -1.95
N ASN A 19 -10.49 5.69 -1.41
CA ASN A 19 -10.20 7.04 -0.92
C ASN A 19 -10.01 8.05 -2.07
N VAL A 20 -9.39 7.65 -3.19
CA VAL A 20 -9.27 8.51 -4.37
C VAL A 20 -10.65 8.88 -4.92
N ALA A 21 -11.59 7.93 -4.94
CA ALA A 21 -12.95 8.17 -5.42
C ALA A 21 -13.76 9.13 -4.52
N GLN A 22 -13.37 9.30 -3.25
CA GLN A 22 -14.03 10.21 -2.30
C GLN A 22 -13.41 11.60 -2.21
N ILE A 23 -12.30 11.87 -2.92
CA ILE A 23 -11.70 13.21 -2.91
C ILE A 23 -12.65 14.21 -3.56
N ASP A 24 -13.07 15.19 -2.78
CA ASP A 24 -13.81 16.34 -3.27
C ASP A 24 -12.82 17.40 -3.80
N LEU A 25 -12.78 17.56 -5.13
CA LEU A 25 -11.88 18.50 -5.81
C LEU A 25 -12.30 19.98 -5.63
N GLU A 26 -13.53 20.27 -5.19
CA GLU A 26 -13.93 21.65 -4.88
C GLU A 26 -13.39 22.09 -3.51
N ASN A 27 -13.28 21.16 -2.55
CA ASN A 27 -12.88 21.44 -1.17
C ASN A 27 -11.56 20.80 -0.76
N PHE A 28 -10.51 20.93 -1.58
CA PHE A 28 -9.19 20.28 -1.35
C PHE A 28 -8.61 20.43 0.06
N PHE A 29 -8.84 21.56 0.74
CA PHE A 29 -8.33 21.84 2.08
C PHE A 29 -9.28 21.43 3.22
N SER A 30 -10.36 20.71 2.92
CA SER A 30 -11.22 20.09 3.93
C SER A 30 -10.42 19.10 4.78
N LYS A 31 -10.77 19.01 6.06
CA LYS A 31 -10.25 17.98 6.99
C LYS A 31 -10.46 16.57 6.45
N ASP A 32 -11.58 16.32 5.77
CA ASP A 32 -11.93 15.00 5.24
C ASP A 32 -11.01 14.63 4.07
N ASN A 33 -10.75 15.59 3.17
CA ASN A 33 -9.80 15.41 2.07
C ASN A 33 -8.36 15.18 2.56
N PHE A 34 -7.95 15.87 3.63
CA PHE A 34 -6.66 15.61 4.25
C PHE A 34 -6.58 14.17 4.79
N ASN A 35 -7.65 13.67 5.39
CA ASN A 35 -7.73 12.29 5.86
C ASN A 35 -7.67 11.28 4.70
N TYR A 36 -8.41 11.51 3.61
CA TYR A 36 -8.35 10.67 2.41
C TYR A 36 -6.95 10.65 1.79
N ALA A 37 -6.27 11.80 1.73
CA ALA A 37 -4.89 11.90 1.25
C ALA A 37 -3.92 11.09 2.11
N ILE A 38 -4.05 11.15 3.44
CA ILE A 38 -3.25 10.33 4.36
C ILE A 38 -3.53 8.84 4.16
N MET A 39 -4.79 8.44 4.00
CA MET A 39 -5.13 7.03 3.74
C MET A 39 -4.53 6.52 2.43
N ILE A 40 -4.52 7.34 1.37
CA ILE A 40 -3.86 7.01 0.11
C ILE A 40 -2.35 6.83 0.31
N LEU A 41 -1.71 7.76 1.03
CA LEU A 41 -0.28 7.68 1.34
C LEU A 41 0.06 6.44 2.18
N ALA A 42 -0.79 6.11 3.16
CA ALA A 42 -0.66 4.91 3.96
C ALA A 42 -0.79 3.63 3.11
N GLY A 43 -1.75 3.58 2.19
CA GLY A 43 -1.90 2.48 1.23
C GLY A 43 -0.66 2.32 0.33
N LEU A 44 -0.15 3.42 -0.21
CA LEU A 44 1.05 3.42 -1.05
C LEU A 44 2.30 2.95 -0.29
N SER A 45 2.50 3.44 0.94
CA SER A 45 3.61 2.99 1.79
C SER A 45 3.51 1.50 2.13
N CYS A 46 2.31 0.98 2.37
CA CYS A 46 2.08 -0.46 2.56
C CYS A 46 2.54 -1.27 1.34
N LEU A 47 2.19 -0.85 0.13
CA LEU A 47 2.62 -1.51 -1.10
C LEU A 47 4.14 -1.55 -1.25
N ILE A 48 4.83 -0.46 -0.87
CA ILE A 48 6.30 -0.41 -0.89
C ILE A 48 6.89 -1.42 0.10
N VAL A 49 6.39 -1.46 1.34
CA VAL A 49 6.85 -2.41 2.36
C VAL A 49 6.66 -3.86 1.89
N MET A 50 5.51 -4.16 1.29
CA MET A 50 5.23 -5.50 0.72
C MET A 50 6.23 -5.90 -0.37
N ARG A 51 6.65 -4.96 -1.22
CA ARG A 51 7.68 -5.19 -2.24
C ARG A 51 9.05 -5.43 -1.61
N ILE A 52 9.43 -4.65 -0.61
CA ILE A 52 10.69 -4.83 0.13
C ILE A 52 10.73 -6.22 0.79
N MET A 53 9.64 -6.64 1.44
CA MET A 53 9.55 -7.97 2.06
C MET A 53 9.74 -9.11 1.04
N MET A 54 9.14 -8.99 -0.16
CA MET A 54 9.33 -9.98 -1.22
C MET A 54 10.79 -10.06 -1.70
N VAL A 55 11.46 -8.91 -1.85
CA VAL A 55 12.86 -8.87 -2.25
C VAL A 55 13.75 -9.47 -1.15
N ASN A 56 13.52 -9.11 0.11
CA ASN A 56 14.26 -9.64 1.24
C ASN A 56 14.12 -11.18 1.36
N GLU A 57 12.92 -11.72 1.16
CA GLU A 57 12.70 -13.17 1.16
C GLU A 57 13.46 -13.87 0.02
N LYS A 58 13.50 -13.25 -1.18
CA LYS A 58 14.28 -13.78 -2.32
C LYS A 58 15.78 -13.79 -2.01
N ILE A 59 16.31 -12.71 -1.44
CA ILE A 59 17.72 -12.60 -1.05
C ILE A 59 18.06 -13.67 0.00
N ASN A 60 17.23 -13.84 1.02
CA ASN A 60 17.47 -14.82 2.08
C ASN A 60 17.47 -16.26 1.54
N LYS A 61 16.58 -16.58 0.58
CA LYS A 61 16.57 -17.89 -0.10
C LYS A 61 17.83 -18.10 -0.96
N ALA A 62 18.27 -17.08 -1.70
CA ALA A 62 19.50 -17.15 -2.47
C ALA A 62 20.73 -17.35 -1.57
N LYS A 63 20.75 -16.70 -0.40
CA LYS A 63 21.83 -16.84 0.59
C LYS A 63 21.88 -18.24 1.24
N LYS A 64 20.72 -18.88 1.48
CA LYS A 64 20.65 -20.23 2.06
C LYS A 64 20.92 -21.37 1.07
N SER A 65 20.82 -21.11 -0.23
CA SER A 65 21.09 -22.08 -1.29
C SER A 65 22.59 -22.18 -1.66
N LYS A 66 23.44 -21.39 -1.01
CA LYS A 66 24.89 -21.31 -1.21
C LYS A 66 25.58 -21.80 0.05
#